data_AF-A0A8B6E9S4-F1
#
_entry.id   AF-A0A8B6E9S4-F1
#
_cell.length_a   1.000
_cell.length_b   1.000
_cell.length_c   1.000
_cell.angle_alpha   90.00
_cell.angle_beta   90.00
_cell.angle_gamma   90.00
#
_symmetry.space_group_name_H-M   'P 1'
#
loop_
_entity.id
_entity.type
_entity.pdbx_description
1 polymer ?
#
loop_
_entity_poly.entity_id
_entity_poly.type
_entity_poly.pdbx_seq_one_letter_code
_entity_poly.pdbx_strand_id
1 'polypeptide(L)'
;MDTSYNLSVIGIPCNQFAHQEPADNATELYNGLQYVRPGSGYIPKFKLMKKIDVNGVNETLFYKDLKESCPLPEAAIFHPKESFWDPIYPRDISWNFEKFIFDRKGRPLLRCLPKVEPADIQGILEFVGKSNLNVSHNQLITTLRNNFLPGIESKYTTTIS
;
A
#
# COMPACT_ATOMS: atom_id res chain seq x y z
N MET A 1 12.13 -22.97 -1.41
CA MET A 1 11.68 -22.16 -2.56
C MET A 1 12.53 -20.90 -2.57
N ASP A 2 13.30 -20.68 -3.62
CA ASP A 2 14.18 -19.52 -3.76
C ASP A 2 13.32 -18.27 -4.00
N THR A 3 13.32 -17.35 -3.03
CA THR A 3 12.47 -16.15 -2.98
C THR A 3 13.21 -14.89 -3.44
N SER A 4 14.35 -15.00 -4.11
CA SER A 4 15.22 -13.87 -4.46
C SER A 4 14.75 -13.07 -5.70
N TYR A 5 13.46 -12.73 -5.79
CA TYR A 5 13.07 -11.54 -6.53
C TYR A 5 13.52 -10.37 -5.65
N ASN A 6 14.37 -9.46 -6.15
CA ASN A 6 14.88 -8.30 -5.39
C ASN A 6 13.73 -7.34 -4.98
N LEU A 7 12.90 -7.77 -4.05
CA LEU A 7 11.77 -7.06 -3.50
C LEU A 7 12.30 -6.11 -2.43
N SER A 8 12.02 -4.84 -2.60
CA SER A 8 12.24 -3.82 -1.58
C SER A 8 10.89 -3.35 -1.06
N VAL A 9 10.75 -3.32 0.26
CA VAL A 9 9.57 -2.78 0.94
C VAL A 9 9.95 -1.46 1.59
N ILE A 10 9.08 -0.47 1.47
CA ILE A 10 9.20 0.83 2.14
C ILE A 10 7.90 1.06 2.90
N GLY A 11 8.00 1.30 4.20
CA GLY A 11 6.87 1.70 5.03
C GLY A 11 6.85 3.22 5.21
N ILE A 12 5.66 3.79 5.09
CA ILE A 12 5.40 5.22 5.27
C ILE A 12 4.47 5.38 6.48
N PRO A 13 5.01 5.78 7.65
CA PRO A 13 4.17 6.09 8.80
C PRO A 13 3.23 7.26 8.50
N CYS A 14 1.98 7.18 8.96
CA CYS A 14 0.97 8.21 8.77
C CYS A 14 -0.03 8.16 9.93
N ASN A 15 -0.39 9.33 10.48
CA ASN A 15 -1.27 9.42 11.65
C ASN A 15 -2.71 9.86 11.32
N GLN A 16 -3.08 9.90 10.03
CA GLN A 16 -4.37 10.41 9.56
C GLN A 16 -5.54 9.43 9.78
N PHE A 17 -5.25 8.16 10.11
CA PHE A 17 -6.24 7.09 10.22
C PHE A 17 -6.45 6.70 11.69
N ALA A 18 -7.46 7.31 12.31
CA ALA A 18 -7.80 7.15 13.73
C ALA A 18 -6.61 7.26 14.70
N HIS A 19 -5.64 8.10 14.34
CA HIS A 19 -4.44 8.38 15.14
C HIS A 19 -3.64 7.13 15.56
N GLN A 20 -3.59 6.12 14.69
CA GLN A 20 -2.91 4.85 14.98
C GLN A 20 -1.37 4.91 14.88
N GLU A 21 -0.79 6.06 14.54
CA GLU A 21 0.67 6.29 14.50
C GLU A 21 1.06 7.51 15.36
N PRO A 22 0.92 7.40 16.69
CA PRO A 22 1.10 8.51 17.61
C PRO A 22 2.57 8.90 17.79
N ALA A 23 3.54 8.07 17.39
CA ALA A 23 4.96 8.32 17.61
C ALA A 23 5.43 9.66 17.00
N ASP A 24 6.02 10.53 17.80
CA ASP A 24 6.45 11.87 17.38
C ASP A 24 7.71 11.82 16.51
N ASN A 25 8.55 10.80 16.71
CA ASN A 25 9.83 10.66 16.02
C ASN A 25 10.18 9.18 15.78
N ALA A 26 11.31 8.97 15.09
CA ALA A 26 11.76 7.63 14.72
C ALA A 26 12.02 6.75 15.96
N THR A 27 12.60 7.29 17.03
CA THR A 27 12.89 6.52 18.25
C THR A 27 11.62 5.97 18.87
N GLU A 28 10.58 6.79 18.99
CA GLU A 28 9.29 6.33 19.51
C GLU A 28 8.62 5.29 18.60
N LEU A 29 8.69 5.49 17.28
CA LEU A 29 8.18 4.52 16.31
C LEU A 29 8.86 3.16 16.48
N TYR A 30 10.20 3.12 16.51
CA TYR A 30 10.95 1.88 16.68
C TYR A 30 10.70 1.25 18.06
N ASN A 31 10.60 2.05 19.13
CA ASN A 31 10.26 1.54 20.46
C ASN A 31 8.85 0.94 20.51
N GLY A 32 7.87 1.58 19.88
CA GLY A 32 6.50 1.07 19.77
C GLY A 32 6.47 -0.29 19.08
N LEU A 33 7.17 -0.41 17.94
CA LEU A 33 7.29 -1.67 17.21
C LEU A 33 7.99 -2.76 18.01
N GLN A 34 9.10 -2.41 18.68
CA GLN A 34 9.97 -3.37 19.37
C GLN A 34 9.39 -3.86 20.70
N TYR A 35 8.73 -2.98 21.45
CA TYR A 35 8.35 -3.23 22.84
C TYR A 35 6.84 -3.25 23.08
N VAL A 36 6.01 -2.68 22.20
CA VAL A 36 4.55 -2.56 22.41
C VAL A 36 3.78 -3.44 21.43
N ARG A 37 3.81 -3.11 20.14
CA ARG A 37 3.11 -3.85 19.08
C ARG A 37 3.85 -3.68 17.76
N PRO A 38 4.36 -4.75 17.13
CA PRO A 38 4.20 -6.17 17.50
C PRO A 38 4.82 -6.57 18.85
N GLY A 39 5.81 -5.84 19.34
CA GLY A 39 6.50 -6.16 20.59
C GLY A 39 7.49 -7.31 20.43
N SER A 40 7.88 -7.93 21.55
CA SER A 40 8.77 -9.11 21.58
C SER A 40 10.12 -8.94 20.87
N GLY A 41 10.67 -7.72 20.87
CA GLY A 41 11.94 -7.45 20.20
C GLY A 41 11.82 -7.37 18.68
N TYR A 42 10.62 -7.19 18.13
CA TYR A 42 10.42 -7.04 16.70
C TYR A 42 11.19 -5.85 16.13
N ILE A 43 11.95 -6.09 15.06
CA ILE A 43 12.66 -5.06 14.31
C ILE A 43 12.28 -5.20 12.84
N PRO A 44 11.75 -4.14 12.20
CA PRO A 44 11.38 -4.20 10.79
C PRO A 44 12.62 -4.44 9.92
N LYS A 45 12.53 -5.43 9.02
CA LYS A 45 13.60 -5.76 8.05
C LYS A 45 13.52 -4.93 6.77
N PHE A 46 12.72 -3.88 6.78
CA PHE A 46 12.46 -3.00 5.65
C PHE A 46 12.57 -1.54 6.11
N LYS A 47 12.73 -0.63 5.14
CA LYS A 47 12.96 0.78 5.44
C LYS A 47 11.67 1.44 5.88
N LEU A 48 11.69 2.10 7.04
CA LEU A 48 10.66 3.05 7.44
C LEU A 48 11.12 4.47 7.10
N MET A 49 10.23 5.24 6.50
CA MET A 49 10.47 6.65 6.16
C MET A 49 9.98 7.56 7.30
N LYS A 50 10.18 8.88 7.13
CA LYS A 50 9.59 9.87 8.04
C LYS A 50 8.06 9.82 7.93
N LYS A 51 7.38 10.06 9.06
CA LYS A 51 5.94 10.25 9.12
C LYS A 51 5.51 11.43 8.23
N ILE A 52 4.51 11.20 7.38
CA ILE A 52 3.95 12.21 6.46
C ILE A 52 2.42 12.06 6.39
N ASP A 53 1.77 13.11 5.87
CA ASP A 53 0.38 13.04 5.44
C ASP A 53 0.29 12.52 4.00
N VAL A 54 -0.71 11.68 3.77
CA VAL A 54 -0.97 11.00 2.47
C VAL A 54 -2.26 11.49 1.80
N ASN A 55 -3.09 12.23 2.54
CA ASN A 55 -4.34 12.83 2.09
C ASN A 55 -4.48 14.29 2.54
N GLY A 56 -5.40 15.04 1.92
CA GLY A 56 -5.75 16.41 2.28
C GLY A 56 -4.72 17.45 1.87
N VAL A 57 -4.89 18.68 2.36
CA VAL A 57 -4.10 19.86 1.95
C VAL A 57 -2.59 19.71 2.17
N ASN A 58 -2.18 18.90 3.15
CA ASN A 58 -0.79 18.69 3.52
C ASN A 58 -0.18 17.41 2.92
N GLU A 59 -0.91 16.71 2.05
CA GLU A 59 -0.37 15.52 1.41
C GLU A 59 0.89 15.82 0.60
N THR A 60 1.83 14.87 0.60
CA THR A 60 3.03 15.03 -0.22
C THR A 60 2.70 14.91 -1.72
N LEU A 61 3.46 15.62 -2.56
CA LEU A 61 3.34 15.54 -4.02
C LEU A 61 3.46 14.08 -4.52
N PHE A 62 4.34 13.29 -3.90
CA PHE A 62 4.48 11.87 -4.22
C PHE A 62 3.16 11.10 -4.04
N TYR A 63 2.47 11.27 -2.92
CA TYR A 63 1.20 10.56 -2.68
C TYR A 63 0.07 11.10 -3.55
N LYS A 64 0.05 12.39 -3.85
CA LYS A 64 -0.88 12.99 -4.80
C LYS A 64 -0.76 12.32 -6.18
N ASP A 65 0.45 12.31 -6.74
CA ASP A 65 0.74 11.73 -8.06
C ASP A 65 0.49 10.21 -8.07
N LEU A 66 0.80 9.54 -6.96
CA LEU A 66 0.61 8.10 -6.81
C LEU A 66 -0.87 7.71 -6.81
N LYS A 67 -1.72 8.45 -6.09
CA LYS A 67 -3.18 8.25 -6.08
C LYS A 67 -3.81 8.51 -7.45
N GLU A 68 -3.23 9.41 -8.24
CA GLU A 68 -3.69 9.69 -9.61
C GLU A 68 -3.23 8.60 -10.61
N SER A 69 -2.00 8.10 -10.43
CA SER A 69 -1.42 7.09 -11.33
C SER A 69 -1.99 5.69 -11.12
N CYS A 70 -2.50 5.39 -9.92
CA CYS A 70 -3.12 4.11 -9.58
C CYS A 70 -4.55 4.32 -9.08
N PRO A 71 -5.56 4.18 -9.95
CA PRO A 71 -6.95 4.33 -9.54
C PRO A 71 -7.31 3.33 -8.44
N LEU A 72 -8.28 3.71 -7.61
CA LEU A 72 -8.81 2.87 -6.56
C LEU A 72 -9.35 1.55 -7.13
N PRO A 73 -9.11 0.42 -6.43
CA PRO A 73 -9.83 -0.82 -6.71
C PRO A 73 -11.34 -0.60 -6.64
N GLU A 74 -12.11 -1.28 -7.49
CA GLU A 74 -13.58 -1.10 -7.58
C GLU A 74 -14.28 -1.44 -6.26
N ALA A 75 -13.72 -2.38 -5.51
CA ALA A 75 -14.20 -2.80 -4.20
C ALA A 75 -13.91 -1.79 -3.05
N ALA A 76 -13.31 -0.64 -3.36
CA ALA A 76 -13.01 0.38 -2.36
C ALA A 76 -14.31 1.03 -1.84
N ILE A 77 -14.49 1.00 -0.52
CA ILE A 77 -15.54 1.75 0.14
C ILE A 77 -14.88 2.87 0.92
N PHE A 78 -15.27 4.10 0.60
CA PHE A 78 -14.75 5.29 1.27
C PHE A 78 -15.71 5.72 2.39
N HIS A 79 -15.20 5.79 3.63
CA HIS A 79 -15.96 6.19 4.81
C HIS A 79 -15.55 7.61 5.26
N PRO A 80 -16.20 8.68 4.75
CA PRO A 80 -15.80 10.06 5.02
C PRO A 80 -15.82 10.43 6.51
N LYS A 81 -16.68 9.78 7.31
CA LYS A 81 -16.81 10.05 8.76
C LYS A 81 -15.59 9.59 9.57
N GLU A 82 -14.73 8.77 8.98
CA GLU A 82 -13.52 8.24 9.61
C GLU A 82 -12.26 8.99 9.14
N SER A 83 -12.45 10.06 8.35
CA SER A 83 -11.37 10.87 7.78
C SER A 83 -11.08 12.08 8.65
N PHE A 84 -9.81 12.31 8.95
CA PHE A 84 -9.31 13.42 9.77
C PHE A 84 -8.52 14.45 8.93
N TRP A 85 -8.86 14.59 7.65
CA TRP A 85 -8.20 15.48 6.70
C TRP A 85 -9.22 16.24 5.85
N ASP A 86 -8.77 17.35 5.27
CA ASP A 86 -9.56 18.21 4.38
C ASP A 86 -8.64 18.78 3.28
N PRO A 87 -9.11 18.93 2.03
CA PRO A 87 -10.37 18.41 1.49
C PRO A 87 -10.33 16.89 1.33
N ILE A 88 -11.52 16.28 1.28
CA ILE A 88 -11.69 14.86 1.05
C ILE A 88 -11.94 14.59 -0.44
N TYR A 89 -11.21 13.64 -1.01
CA TYR A 89 -11.39 13.19 -2.40
C TYR A 89 -11.79 11.72 -2.47
N PRO A 90 -12.61 11.30 -3.46
CA PRO A 90 -12.95 9.89 -3.66
C PRO A 90 -11.72 9.00 -3.83
N ARG A 91 -10.57 9.56 -4.27
CA ARG A 91 -9.31 8.87 -4.56
C ARG A 91 -8.43 8.64 -3.34
N ASP A 92 -8.79 9.19 -2.19
CA ASP A 92 -7.93 9.22 -1.01
C ASP A 92 -7.51 7.82 -0.55
N ILE A 93 -6.38 7.75 0.16
CA ILE A 93 -5.99 6.54 0.88
C ILE A 93 -7.09 6.26 1.91
N SER A 94 -7.60 5.04 1.91
CA SER A 94 -8.80 4.67 2.65
C SER A 94 -8.51 4.36 4.12
N TRP A 95 -7.38 3.71 4.40
CA TRP A 95 -6.96 3.33 5.74
C TRP A 95 -5.46 3.00 5.81
N ASN A 96 -4.98 2.68 7.01
CA ASN A 96 -3.66 2.08 7.23
C ASN A 96 -3.46 0.82 6.39
N PHE A 97 -2.22 0.56 5.98
CA PHE A 97 -1.80 -0.62 5.21
C PHE A 97 -2.38 -0.75 3.79
N GLU A 98 -2.83 0.34 3.17
CA GLU A 98 -3.00 0.39 1.72
C GLU A 98 -1.64 0.25 1.01
N LYS A 99 -1.57 -0.51 -0.09
CA LYS A 99 -0.31 -0.97 -0.69
C LYS A 99 -0.22 -0.50 -2.14
N PHE A 100 0.97 -0.08 -2.55
CA PHE A 100 1.28 0.25 -3.95
C PHE A 100 2.42 -0.63 -4.43
N ILE A 101 2.21 -1.27 -5.57
CA ILE A 101 3.20 -2.14 -6.21
C ILE A 101 3.85 -1.36 -7.35
N PHE A 102 5.18 -1.34 -7.37
CA PHE A 102 5.97 -0.65 -8.39
C PHE A 102 6.73 -1.66 -9.25
N ASP A 103 6.97 -1.29 -10.50
CA ASP A 103 7.90 -2.03 -11.35
C ASP A 103 9.37 -1.72 -11.00
N ARG A 104 10.30 -2.45 -11.63
CA ARG A 104 11.75 -2.27 -11.41
C ARG A 104 12.28 -0.88 -11.84
N LYS A 105 11.49 -0.11 -12.59
CA LYS A 105 11.82 1.27 -13.01
C LYS A 105 11.19 2.31 -12.08
N GLY A 106 10.54 1.89 -10.99
CA GLY A 106 9.88 2.77 -10.03
C GLY A 106 8.55 3.33 -10.52
N ARG A 107 7.92 2.72 -11.54
CA ARG A 107 6.59 3.14 -12.02
C ARG A 107 5.50 2.36 -11.31
N PRO A 108 4.42 3.03 -10.86
CA PRO A 108 3.35 2.39 -10.11
C PRO A 108 2.53 1.46 -11.02
N LEU A 109 2.27 0.24 -10.58
CA LEU A 109 1.56 -0.79 -11.33
C LEU A 109 0.14 -1.04 -10.80
N LEU A 110 0.02 -1.16 -9.48
CA LEU A 110 -1.22 -1.53 -8.81
C LEU A 110 -1.33 -0.88 -7.44
N ARG A 111 -2.57 -0.64 -7.03
CA ARG A 111 -2.98 -0.22 -5.69
C ARG A 111 -3.84 -1.33 -5.09
N CYS A 112 -3.55 -1.74 -3.87
CA CYS A 112 -4.26 -2.82 -3.17
C CYS A 112 -4.84 -2.31 -1.85
N LEU A 113 -6.09 -2.66 -1.58
CA LEU A 113 -6.81 -2.24 -0.38
C LEU A 113 -6.14 -2.73 0.91
N PRO A 114 -6.35 -2.05 2.05
CA PRO A 114 -5.86 -2.45 3.37
C PRO A 114 -6.02 -3.94 3.70
N LYS A 115 -7.21 -4.49 3.45
CA LYS A 115 -7.60 -5.88 3.72
C LYS A 115 -6.87 -6.93 2.87
N VAL A 116 -6.23 -6.53 1.76
CA VAL A 116 -5.47 -7.47 0.92
C VAL A 116 -4.23 -7.90 1.68
N GLU A 117 -4.14 -9.18 2.00
CA GLU A 117 -3.05 -9.74 2.78
C GLU A 117 -1.76 -9.84 1.94
N PRO A 118 -0.56 -9.73 2.56
CA PRO A 118 0.71 -9.90 1.86
C PRO A 118 0.83 -11.24 1.10
N ALA A 119 0.20 -12.30 1.60
CA ALA A 119 0.22 -13.61 0.95
C ALA A 119 -0.52 -13.59 -0.41
N ASP A 120 -1.59 -12.81 -0.54
CA ASP A 120 -2.41 -12.76 -1.76
C ASP A 120 -1.77 -11.92 -2.88
N ILE A 121 -0.82 -11.04 -2.53
CA ILE A 121 -0.02 -10.30 -3.52
C ILE A 121 1.23 -11.06 -3.97
N GLN A 122 1.56 -12.21 -3.36
CA GLN A 122 2.78 -12.95 -3.69
C GLN A 122 2.86 -13.31 -5.18
N GLY A 123 1.76 -13.82 -5.77
CA GLY A 123 1.72 -14.15 -7.19
C GLY A 123 1.98 -12.95 -8.10
N ILE A 124 1.50 -11.76 -7.72
CA ILE A 124 1.78 -10.50 -8.42
C ILE A 124 3.27 -10.18 -8.34
N LEU A 125 3.86 -10.24 -7.15
CA LEU A 125 5.27 -9.92 -6.93
C LEU A 125 6.19 -10.88 -7.68
N GLU A 126 5.87 -12.17 -7.73
CA GLU A 126 6.59 -13.16 -8.52
C GLU A 126 6.49 -12.89 -10.02
N PHE A 127 5.29 -12.55 -10.51
CA PHE A 127 5.09 -12.21 -11.92
C PHE A 127 5.88 -10.97 -12.32
N VAL A 128 5.77 -9.88 -11.54
CA VAL A 128 6.53 -8.64 -11.76
C VAL A 128 8.04 -8.92 -11.64
N GLY A 129 8.44 -9.74 -10.67
CA GLY A 129 9.82 -10.17 -10.46
C GLY A 129 10.40 -10.96 -11.63
N LYS A 130 9.61 -11.80 -12.31
CA LYS A 130 10.04 -12.58 -13.49
C LYS A 130 9.88 -11.83 -14.80
N SER A 131 9.09 -10.76 -14.83
CA SER A 131 8.82 -10.02 -16.05
C SER A 131 10.11 -9.42 -16.65
N ASN A 132 10.34 -9.69 -17.94
CA ASN A 132 11.46 -9.10 -18.66
C ASN A 132 11.23 -7.61 -18.87
N LEU A 133 12.31 -6.82 -18.88
CA LEU A 133 12.29 -5.36 -19.11
C LEU A 133 11.69 -4.94 -20.48
N ASN A 134 11.43 -5.91 -21.36
CA ASN A 134 10.87 -5.72 -22.70
C ASN A 134 9.33 -5.69 -22.74
N VAL A 135 8.64 -5.99 -21.64
CA VAL A 135 7.19 -5.80 -21.55
C VAL A 135 6.91 -4.32 -21.25
N SER A 136 6.01 -3.69 -22.04
CA SER A 136 5.63 -2.31 -21.79
C SER A 136 4.87 -2.16 -20.46
N HIS A 137 4.90 -0.95 -19.89
CA HIS A 137 4.22 -0.67 -18.62
C HIS A 137 2.72 -0.96 -18.67
N ASN A 138 2.06 -0.54 -19.75
CA ASN A 138 0.63 -0.75 -19.93
C ASN A 138 0.31 -2.23 -20.09
N GLN A 139 1.15 -3.00 -20.79
CA GLN A 139 0.98 -4.45 -20.88
C GLN A 139 1.09 -5.12 -19.50
N LEU A 140 2.07 -4.71 -18.66
CA LEU A 140 2.16 -5.23 -17.29
C LEU A 140 0.89 -4.93 -16.49
N ILE A 141 0.41 -3.68 -16.50
CA ILE A 141 -0.82 -3.30 -15.81
C ILE A 141 -2.01 -4.14 -16.31
N THR A 142 -2.20 -4.26 -17.62
CA THR A 142 -3.29 -5.05 -18.21
C THR A 142 -3.20 -6.52 -17.81
N THR A 143 -2.01 -7.13 -17.87
CA THR A 143 -1.84 -8.52 -17.45
C THR A 143 -2.16 -8.71 -15.97
N LEU A 144 -1.71 -7.79 -15.13
CA LEU A 144 -1.98 -7.83 -13.69
C LEU A 144 -3.48 -7.70 -13.38
N ARG A 145 -4.16 -6.77 -14.04
CA ARG A 145 -5.61 -6.55 -13.91
C ARG A 145 -6.43 -7.74 -14.38
N ASN A 146 -6.02 -8.44 -15.43
CA ASN A 146 -6.81 -9.54 -15.98
C ASN A 146 -6.56 -10.86 -15.24
N ASN A 147 -5.33 -11.09 -14.76
CA ASN A 147 -4.93 -12.41 -14.27
C ASN A 147 -4.88 -12.52 -12.74
N PHE A 148 -4.74 -11.40 -12.01
CA PHE A 148 -4.54 -11.44 -10.56
C PHE A 148 -5.63 -10.68 -9.79
N LEU A 149 -5.98 -9.47 -10.23
CA LEU A 149 -6.97 -8.66 -9.52
C LEU A 149 -8.34 -9.34 -9.33
N PRO A 150 -8.92 -10.09 -10.31
CA PRO A 150 -10.26 -10.64 -10.12
C PRO A 150 -10.32 -11.65 -8.97
N GLY A 151 -9.27 -12.46 -8.80
CA GLY A 151 -9.18 -13.39 -7.68
C GLY A 151 -9.04 -12.69 -6.34
N ILE A 152 -8.22 -11.62 -6.27
CA ILE A 152 -8.07 -10.80 -5.07
C ILE A 152 -9.39 -10.09 -4.75
N GLU A 153 -9.98 -9.41 -5.72
CA GLU A 153 -11.23 -8.68 -5.55
C GLU A 153 -12.34 -9.62 -5.10
N SER A 154 -12.53 -10.79 -5.73
CA SER A 154 -13.54 -11.77 -5.31
C SER A 154 -13.38 -12.27 -3.87
N LYS A 155 -12.14 -12.34 -3.36
CA LYS A 155 -11.85 -12.76 -1.98
C LYS A 155 -12.26 -11.68 -0.97
N TYR A 156 -12.25 -10.42 -1.40
CA TYR A 156 -12.38 -9.27 -0.53
C TYR A 156 -13.63 -8.42 -0.79
N THR A 157 -14.40 -8.66 -1.84
CA THR A 157 -15.76 -8.14 -1.96
C THR A 157 -16.68 -8.93 -1.02
N THR A 158 -17.14 -8.26 0.03
CA THR A 158 -18.18 -8.80 0.90
C THR A 158 -19.43 -9.02 0.05
N THR A 159 -19.88 -10.27 -0.10
CA THR A 159 -21.26 -10.52 -0.52
C THR A 159 -22.13 -9.91 0.57
N ILE A 160 -22.83 -8.83 0.27
CA ILE A 160 -23.86 -8.30 1.16
C ILE A 160 -24.96 -9.37 1.18
N SER A 161 -24.99 -10.18 2.24
CA SER A 161 -26.14 -11.01 2.62
C SER A 161 -26.99 -10.26 3.63
#